data_AF-A0AAE7E9P5-F1
#
_entry.id   AF-A0AAE7E9P5-F1
#
_cell.length_a   1.000
_cell.length_b   1.000
_cell.length_c   1.000
_cell.angle_alpha   90.00
_cell.angle_beta   90.00
_cell.angle_gamma   90.00
#
_symmetry.space_group_name_H-M   'P 1'
#
loop_
_entity.id
_entity.type
_entity.pdbx_description
1 polymer ?
#
loop_
_entity_poly.entity_id
_entity_poly.type
_entity_poly.pdbx_seq_one_letter_code
_entity_poly.pdbx_strand_id
1 'polypeptide(L)'
;MLKTAFKTFSNKRDYDKEPIVIKDYSYFFGVSLEYFSVIIGTTIMFYFYIIINITMNLTKEKIEIWLLIGPVIVPIIFVFYDYYAHVIRDNYRLYFTNNSINYMLNGKLKRKIDINEIPNYLLKPFWKNRFDTEVAIFILVIVVFIVSLWLIYATKPFPKEIYYFIVLWLASKLFANIVFKASLYLWINKTLSGFRIFPILIIAEPIIDPKSGTGIWLSKQKYYFIYFYNEQIYDEVREYFLQNLGIDIDKTRKLITF
;
A
#
# COMPACT_ATOMS: atom_id res chain seq x y z
N MET A 1 -28.60 7.51 -31.76
CA MET A 1 -27.47 8.15 -32.47
C MET A 1 -26.88 9.21 -31.57
N LEU A 2 -25.71 8.95 -30.98
CA LEU A 2 -24.89 9.97 -30.31
C LEU A 2 -23.43 9.64 -30.65
N LYS A 3 -23.05 10.02 -31.87
CA LYS A 3 -21.68 10.09 -32.36
C LYS A 3 -21.24 11.55 -32.19
N THR A 4 -20.54 11.86 -31.11
CA THR A 4 -19.74 13.08 -30.92
C THR A 4 -19.08 12.95 -29.54
N ALA A 5 -17.77 13.02 -29.33
CA ALA A 5 -16.63 13.21 -30.21
C ALA A 5 -15.43 12.59 -29.48
N PHE A 6 -15.06 11.35 -29.84
CA PHE A 6 -13.70 10.91 -29.58
C PHE A 6 -12.84 11.69 -30.56
N LYS A 7 -12.13 12.71 -30.06
CA LYS A 7 -11.00 13.28 -30.77
C LYS A 7 -10.14 12.10 -31.21
N THR A 8 -10.06 11.92 -32.52
CA THR A 8 -9.15 11.01 -33.20
C THR A 8 -7.76 11.17 -32.59
N PHE A 9 -7.33 10.19 -31.79
CA PHE A 9 -5.93 10.00 -31.43
C PHE A 9 -5.21 9.65 -32.75
N SER A 10 -4.82 10.67 -33.52
CA SER A 10 -4.41 10.48 -34.92
C SER A 10 -3.04 9.81 -35.08
N ASN A 11 -2.40 9.42 -33.99
CA ASN A 11 -1.31 8.45 -33.98
C ASN A 11 -1.41 7.62 -32.71
N LYS A 12 -1.98 6.41 -32.81
CA LYS A 12 -1.86 5.41 -31.75
C LYS A 12 -0.38 5.06 -31.62
N ARG A 13 0.23 5.33 -30.45
CA ARG A 13 1.64 4.97 -30.20
C ARG A 13 1.79 3.47 -30.37
N ASP A 14 2.81 3.06 -31.11
CA ASP A 14 3.17 1.65 -31.24
C ASP A 14 4.07 1.27 -30.07
N TYR A 15 3.47 0.73 -29.01
CA TYR A 15 4.17 0.37 -27.78
C TYR A 15 5.09 -0.84 -27.94
N ASP A 16 5.02 -1.58 -29.05
CA ASP A 16 5.98 -2.65 -29.34
C ASP A 16 7.29 -2.07 -29.89
N LYS A 17 7.23 -0.95 -30.62
CA LYS A 17 8.41 -0.22 -31.12
C LYS A 17 8.97 0.73 -30.06
N GLU A 18 8.11 1.47 -29.39
CA GLU A 18 8.46 2.46 -28.38
C GLU A 18 7.72 2.18 -27.07
N PRO A 19 8.11 1.14 -26.31
CA PRO A 19 7.43 0.76 -25.08
C PRO A 19 7.53 1.87 -24.03
N ILE A 20 6.51 1.98 -23.16
CA ILE A 20 6.66 2.76 -21.93
C ILE A 20 7.54 1.95 -21.00
N VAL A 21 8.61 2.56 -20.49
CA VAL A 21 9.52 1.91 -19.54
C VAL A 21 9.57 2.73 -18.27
N ILE A 22 8.99 2.20 -17.19
CA ILE A 22 9.04 2.84 -15.87
C ILE A 22 9.83 2.00 -14.88
N LYS A 23 10.45 2.68 -13.91
CA LYS A 23 11.10 2.01 -12.80
C LYS A 23 10.04 1.44 -11.87
N ASP A 24 10.21 0.19 -11.46
CA ASP A 24 9.23 -0.48 -10.60
C ASP A 24 9.60 -0.28 -9.13
N TYR A 25 8.71 0.41 -8.42
CA TYR A 25 8.79 0.63 -6.97
C TYR A 25 7.77 -0.22 -6.20
N SER A 26 6.97 -1.04 -6.89
CA SER A 26 5.80 -1.73 -6.31
C SER A 26 6.18 -2.57 -5.10
N TYR A 27 7.21 -3.42 -5.22
CA TYR A 27 7.60 -4.32 -4.15
C TYR A 27 8.08 -3.56 -2.90
N PHE A 28 9.03 -2.64 -3.08
CA PHE A 28 9.52 -1.74 -2.02
C PHE A 28 8.38 -1.00 -1.36
N PHE A 29 7.54 -0.34 -2.17
CA PHE A 29 6.40 0.44 -1.66
C PHE A 29 5.48 -0.41 -0.79
N GLY A 30 5.10 -1.60 -1.27
CA GLY A 30 4.17 -2.47 -0.58
C GLY A 30 4.72 -2.98 0.76
N VAL A 31 5.97 -3.45 0.78
CA VAL A 31 6.62 -3.97 1.99
C VAL A 31 6.85 -2.86 3.01
N SER A 32 7.42 -1.74 2.56
CA SER A 32 7.71 -0.59 3.42
C SER A 32 6.45 0.07 3.97
N LEU A 33 5.38 0.20 3.17
CA LEU A 33 4.11 0.78 3.63
C LEU A 33 3.52 -0.04 4.78
N GLU A 34 3.44 -1.36 4.64
CA GLU A 34 2.84 -2.25 5.64
C GLU A 34 3.65 -2.22 6.94
N TYR A 35 4.96 -2.42 6.83
CA TYR A 35 5.87 -2.42 7.98
C TYR A 35 5.86 -1.07 8.71
N PHE A 36 6.03 0.03 7.98
CA PHE A 36 6.02 1.38 8.55
C PHE A 36 4.68 1.67 9.25
N SER A 37 3.56 1.35 8.60
CA SER A 37 2.23 1.67 9.15
C SER A 37 1.94 0.91 10.43
N VAL A 38 2.32 -0.36 10.52
CA VAL A 38 2.11 -1.16 11.73
C VAL A 38 3.01 -0.71 12.87
N ILE A 39 4.30 -0.51 12.62
CA ILE A 39 5.24 -0.11 13.67
C ILE A 39 4.92 1.31 14.16
N ILE A 40 4.81 2.30 13.26
CA ILE A 40 4.50 3.68 13.65
C ILE A 40 3.10 3.80 14.24
N GLY A 41 2.10 3.09 13.69
CA GLY A 41 0.75 3.07 14.28
C GLY A 41 0.75 2.55 15.71
N THR A 42 1.51 1.48 15.98
CA THR A 42 1.67 0.92 17.32
C THR A 42 2.44 1.87 18.25
N THR A 43 3.49 2.52 17.75
CA THR A 43 4.26 3.52 18.49
C THR A 43 3.40 4.71 18.91
N ILE A 44 2.57 5.25 18.01
CA ILE A 44 1.67 6.36 18.31
C ILE A 44 0.68 5.96 19.41
N MET A 45 0.06 4.78 19.30
CA MET A 45 -0.84 4.25 20.33
C MET A 45 -0.13 4.13 21.69
N PHE A 46 1.09 3.59 21.69
CA PHE A 46 1.90 3.43 22.90
C PHE A 46 2.26 4.78 23.54
N TYR A 47 2.56 5.81 22.74
CA TYR A 47 2.84 7.15 23.27
C TYR A 47 1.60 7.81 23.84
N PHE A 48 0.45 7.67 23.20
CA PHE A 48 -0.81 8.14 23.78
C PHE A 48 -1.10 7.48 25.12
N TYR A 49 -0.88 6.16 25.22
CA TYR A 49 -1.01 5.44 26.49
C TYR A 49 -0.11 6.02 27.58
N ILE A 50 1.17 6.22 27.28
CA ILE A 50 2.12 6.83 28.20
C ILE A 50 1.65 8.22 28.64
N ILE A 51 1.27 9.07 27.68
CA ILE A 51 0.84 10.45 27.95
C ILE A 51 -0.36 10.44 28.90
N ILE A 52 -1.38 9.62 28.64
CA ILE A 52 -2.56 9.50 29.50
C ILE A 52 -2.18 9.10 30.93
N ASN A 53 -1.33 8.07 31.09
CA ASN A 53 -0.93 7.61 32.42
C ASN A 53 -0.11 8.65 33.19
N ILE A 54 0.76 9.41 32.51
CA ILE A 54 1.48 10.53 33.12
C ILE A 54 0.51 11.64 33.52
N THR A 55 -0.39 12.05 32.63
CA THR A 55 -1.37 13.13 32.88
C THR A 55 -2.32 12.78 34.02
N MET A 56 -2.73 11.52 34.13
CA MET A 56 -3.59 11.04 35.22
C MET A 56 -2.80 10.66 36.49
N ASN A 57 -1.48 10.86 36.52
CA ASN A 57 -0.59 10.51 37.62
C ASN A 57 -0.69 9.03 38.05
N LEU A 58 -0.97 8.14 37.10
CA LEU A 58 -1.13 6.70 37.29
C LEU A 58 0.21 5.94 37.27
N THR A 59 1.23 6.52 36.63
CA THR A 59 2.60 5.98 36.58
C THR A 59 3.56 6.81 37.43
N LYS A 60 4.28 6.15 38.35
CA LYS A 60 5.40 6.74 39.13
C LYS A 60 6.79 6.32 38.61
N GLU A 61 6.82 5.47 37.60
CA GLU A 61 8.06 4.90 37.06
C GLU A 61 8.71 5.83 36.03
N LYS A 62 10.05 5.81 35.98
CA LYS A 62 10.83 6.55 34.98
C LYS A 62 10.76 5.82 33.66
N ILE A 63 10.34 6.51 32.60
CA ILE A 63 10.31 5.97 31.24
C ILE A 63 11.69 6.11 30.62
N GLU A 64 12.24 5.00 30.14
CA GLU A 64 13.53 5.01 29.45
C GLU A 64 13.42 5.71 28.10
N ILE A 65 14.38 6.59 27.80
CA ILE A 65 14.38 7.39 26.55
C ILE A 65 14.42 6.51 25.29
N TRP A 66 15.03 5.33 25.36
CA TRP A 66 15.09 4.39 24.23
C TRP A 66 13.71 3.88 23.82
N LEU A 67 12.75 3.78 24.74
CA LEU A 67 11.36 3.42 24.44
C LEU A 67 10.61 4.51 23.66
N LEU A 68 11.11 5.76 23.71
CA LEU A 68 10.55 6.90 22.97
C LEU A 68 11.21 7.14 21.61
N ILE A 69 12.39 6.58 21.37
CA ILE A 69 13.18 6.86 20.17
C ILE A 69 13.30 5.61 19.28
N GLY A 70 13.55 4.45 19.88
CA GLY A 70 13.73 3.18 19.17
C GLY A 70 12.60 2.86 18.19
N PRO A 71 11.33 2.89 18.62
CA PRO A 71 10.20 2.56 17.75
C PRO A 71 9.99 3.53 16.57
N VAL A 72 10.60 4.72 16.60
CA VAL A 72 10.59 5.70 15.49
C VAL A 72 11.77 5.48 14.54
N ILE A 73 12.96 5.18 15.07
CA ILE A 73 14.17 4.97 14.27
C ILE A 73 14.13 3.66 13.48
N VAL A 74 13.68 2.57 14.10
CA VAL A 74 13.65 1.23 13.48
C VAL A 74 12.91 1.21 12.13
N PRO A 75 11.67 1.73 11.99
CA PRO A 75 10.98 1.74 10.70
C PRO A 75 11.68 2.61 9.66
N ILE A 76 12.34 3.68 10.06
CA ILE A 76 13.11 4.53 9.14
C ILE A 76 14.30 3.75 8.57
N ILE A 77 15.09 3.10 9.43
CA ILE A 77 16.22 2.25 9.00
C ILE A 77 15.75 1.15 8.06
N PHE A 78 14.63 0.49 8.40
CA PHE A 78 14.05 -0.55 7.55
C PHE A 78 13.69 -0.03 6.16
N VAL A 79 13.02 1.12 6.06
CA VAL A 79 12.65 1.73 4.77
C VAL A 79 13.88 2.04 3.92
N PHE A 80 14.95 2.58 4.51
CA PHE A 80 16.20 2.82 3.78
C PHE A 80 16.87 1.52 3.31
N TYR A 81 16.90 0.50 4.15
CA TYR A 81 17.42 -0.81 3.78
C TYR A 81 16.61 -1.44 2.64
N ASP A 82 15.27 -1.42 2.74
CA ASP A 82 14.36 -1.98 1.75
C ASP A 82 14.48 -1.24 0.41
N TYR A 83 14.62 0.09 0.45
CA TYR A 83 14.90 0.92 -0.72
C TYR A 83 16.23 0.53 -1.37
N TYR A 84 17.30 0.41 -0.60
CA TYR A 84 18.59 0.00 -1.14
C TYR A 84 18.50 -1.40 -1.78
N ALA A 85 17.91 -2.37 -1.08
CA ALA A 85 17.83 -3.75 -1.54
C ALA A 85 16.98 -3.93 -2.80
N HIS A 86 15.85 -3.24 -2.92
CA HIS A 86 14.87 -3.50 -3.98
C HIS A 86 14.76 -2.40 -5.05
N VAL A 87 15.30 -1.20 -4.81
CA VAL A 87 15.22 -0.07 -5.76
C VAL A 87 16.60 0.32 -6.30
N ILE A 88 17.66 0.24 -5.49
CA ILE A 88 19.02 0.56 -5.94
C ILE A 88 19.71 -0.68 -6.50
N ARG A 89 19.81 -1.74 -5.69
CA ARG A 89 20.52 -2.97 -6.07
C ARG A 89 19.80 -3.74 -7.17
N ASP A 90 18.49 -3.90 -7.02
CA ASP A 90 17.65 -4.60 -7.98
C ASP A 90 17.06 -3.60 -8.98
N ASN A 91 17.40 -3.71 -10.26
CA ASN A 91 16.87 -2.84 -11.31
C ASN A 91 15.56 -3.41 -11.86
N TYR A 92 14.48 -3.31 -11.08
CA TYR A 92 13.14 -3.67 -11.53
C TYR A 92 12.56 -2.59 -12.46
N ARG A 93 11.99 -3.04 -13.57
CA ARG A 93 11.37 -2.18 -14.59
C ARG A 93 10.08 -2.80 -15.11
N LEU A 94 9.12 -1.94 -15.43
CA LEU A 94 7.88 -2.29 -16.11
C LEU A 94 7.97 -1.83 -17.56
N TYR A 95 7.68 -2.74 -18.47
CA TYR A 95 7.58 -2.45 -19.90
C TYR A 95 6.14 -2.62 -20.35
N PHE A 96 5.56 -1.56 -20.89
CA PHE A 96 4.22 -1.58 -21.46
C PHE A 96 4.36 -1.73 -22.97
N THR A 97 3.82 -2.83 -23.48
CA THR A 97 3.78 -3.18 -24.91
C THR A 97 2.33 -3.12 -25.38
N ASN A 98 2.06 -3.30 -26.68
CA ASN A 98 0.69 -3.19 -27.19
C ASN A 98 -0.25 -4.21 -26.53
N ASN A 99 0.26 -5.42 -26.26
CA ASN A 99 -0.55 -6.56 -25.82
C ASN A 99 -0.21 -7.05 -24.40
N SER A 100 0.83 -6.52 -23.75
CA SER A 100 1.20 -6.98 -22.41
C SER A 100 1.94 -5.94 -21.57
N ILE A 101 1.88 -6.15 -20.25
CA ILE A 101 2.74 -5.46 -19.28
C ILE A 101 3.75 -6.46 -18.74
N ASN A 102 5.04 -6.15 -18.89
CA ASN A 102 6.14 -7.05 -18.58
C ASN A 102 6.93 -6.53 -17.37
N TYR A 103 7.00 -7.34 -16.32
CA TYR A 103 7.89 -7.12 -15.18
C TYR A 103 9.27 -7.69 -15.49
N MET A 104 10.27 -6.83 -15.47
CA MET A 104 11.66 -7.14 -15.77
C MET A 104 12.51 -6.95 -14.52
N LEU A 105 13.45 -7.87 -14.27
CA LEU A 105 14.49 -7.73 -13.25
C LEU A 105 15.86 -7.85 -13.92
N ASN A 106 16.67 -6.79 -13.84
CA ASN A 106 18.01 -6.77 -14.42
C ASN A 106 18.03 -7.23 -15.89
N GLY A 107 17.04 -6.77 -16.67
CA GLY A 107 16.87 -7.13 -18.09
C GLY A 107 16.25 -8.50 -18.37
N LYS A 108 15.94 -9.30 -17.34
CA LYS A 108 15.30 -10.62 -17.49
C LYS A 108 13.80 -10.54 -17.20
N LEU A 109 12.98 -11.14 -18.06
CA LEU A 109 11.54 -11.24 -17.87
C LEU A 109 11.22 -12.10 -16.64
N LYS A 110 10.42 -11.54 -15.72
CA LYS A 110 9.94 -12.23 -14.51
C LYS A 110 8.45 -12.56 -14.59
N ARG A 111 7.67 -11.67 -15.18
CA ARG A 111 6.24 -11.91 -15.43
C ARG A 111 5.80 -11.13 -16.66
N LYS A 112 4.99 -11.77 -17.48
CA LYS A 112 4.21 -11.15 -18.55
C LYS A 112 2.74 -11.22 -18.17
N ILE A 113 2.05 -10.09 -18.20
CA ILE A 113 0.61 -10.00 -17.96
C ILE A 113 -0.04 -9.61 -19.28
N ASP A 114 -0.95 -10.43 -19.79
CA ASP A 114 -1.71 -10.11 -21.00
C ASP A 114 -2.67 -8.95 -20.72
N ILE A 115 -2.75 -8.00 -21.65
CA ILE A 115 -3.58 -6.82 -21.49
C ILE A 115 -5.06 -7.18 -21.33
N ASN A 116 -5.52 -8.27 -21.96
CA ASN A 116 -6.90 -8.73 -21.91
C ASN A 116 -7.31 -9.29 -20.54
N GLU A 117 -6.34 -9.71 -19.73
CA GLU A 117 -6.60 -10.21 -18.37
C GLU A 117 -6.78 -9.06 -17.37
N ILE A 118 -6.14 -7.91 -17.61
CA ILE A 118 -6.07 -6.78 -16.67
C ILE A 118 -7.45 -6.30 -16.19
N PRO A 119 -8.47 -6.13 -17.06
CA PRO A 119 -9.79 -5.65 -16.63
C PRO A 119 -10.43 -6.45 -15.48
N ASN A 120 -10.11 -7.75 -15.37
CA ASN A 120 -10.61 -8.61 -14.30
C ASN A 120 -9.98 -8.29 -12.93
N TYR A 121 -8.84 -7.59 -12.93
CA TYR A 121 -8.02 -7.32 -11.75
C TYR A 121 -8.08 -5.87 -11.25
N LEU A 122 -8.47 -4.94 -12.11
CA LEU A 122 -8.38 -3.50 -11.89
C LEU A 122 -8.98 -3.03 -10.57
N LEU A 123 -8.11 -2.55 -9.69
CA LEU A 123 -8.48 -1.98 -8.40
C LEU A 123 -7.44 -0.98 -7.90
N LYS A 124 -7.89 0.07 -7.21
CA LYS A 124 -7.02 1.01 -6.49
C LYS A 124 -7.15 0.82 -4.97
N PRO A 125 -6.35 -0.06 -4.34
CA PRO A 125 -6.42 -0.28 -2.90
C PRO A 125 -5.79 0.88 -2.11
N PHE A 126 -6.31 1.13 -0.91
CA PHE A 126 -5.70 2.01 0.08
C PHE A 126 -4.45 1.37 0.70
N TRP A 127 -4.47 0.06 0.89
CA TRP A 127 -3.30 -0.72 1.28
C TRP A 127 -2.62 -1.29 0.03
N LYS A 128 -2.02 -2.47 0.15
CA LYS A 128 -1.37 -3.22 -0.94
C LYS A 128 -2.24 -4.41 -1.42
N ASN A 129 -3.13 -4.90 -0.57
CA ASN A 129 -3.75 -6.21 -0.73
C ASN A 129 -5.14 -6.13 -1.39
N ARG A 130 -5.38 -7.08 -2.31
CA ARG A 130 -6.69 -7.32 -2.95
C ARG A 130 -7.63 -8.14 -2.07
N PHE A 131 -7.07 -8.82 -1.06
CA PHE A 131 -7.69 -10.00 -0.47
C PHE A 131 -8.69 -9.68 0.65
N ASP A 132 -9.90 -10.20 0.46
CA ASP A 132 -10.98 -10.32 1.43
C ASP A 132 -10.56 -11.00 2.73
N THR A 133 -9.42 -11.68 2.80
CA THR A 133 -8.95 -12.35 4.03
C THR A 133 -8.54 -11.37 5.13
N GLU A 134 -7.96 -10.22 4.80
CA GLU A 134 -7.74 -9.16 5.79
C GLU A 134 -9.05 -8.54 6.23
N VAL A 135 -10.01 -8.37 5.31
CA VAL A 135 -11.37 -7.94 5.64
C VAL A 135 -12.07 -8.99 6.50
N ALA A 136 -11.85 -10.28 6.27
CA ALA A 136 -12.41 -11.38 7.06
C ALA A 136 -11.74 -11.50 8.42
N ILE A 137 -10.42 -11.30 8.52
CA ILE A 137 -9.68 -11.19 9.79
C ILE A 137 -10.11 -9.94 10.54
N PHE A 138 -10.35 -8.83 9.85
CA PHE A 138 -10.83 -7.59 10.44
C PHE A 138 -12.29 -7.71 10.89
N ILE A 139 -13.17 -8.30 10.08
CA ILE A 139 -14.53 -8.66 10.48
C ILE A 139 -14.47 -9.65 11.64
N LEU A 140 -13.58 -10.63 11.63
CA LEU A 140 -13.37 -11.56 12.74
C LEU A 140 -12.87 -10.81 13.98
N VAL A 141 -11.97 -9.84 13.86
CA VAL A 141 -11.52 -8.98 14.95
C VAL A 141 -12.68 -8.12 15.46
N ILE A 142 -13.52 -7.58 14.58
CA ILE A 142 -14.75 -6.86 14.95
C ILE A 142 -15.75 -7.79 15.62
N VAL A 143 -15.93 -9.02 15.15
CA VAL A 143 -16.87 -10.01 15.69
C VAL A 143 -16.37 -10.48 17.05
N VAL A 144 -15.10 -10.85 17.16
CA VAL A 144 -14.43 -11.15 18.44
C VAL A 144 -14.52 -9.94 19.36
N PHE A 145 -14.39 -8.71 18.83
CA PHE A 145 -14.56 -7.47 19.58
C PHE A 145 -16.00 -7.27 20.08
N ILE A 146 -17.03 -7.53 19.27
CA ILE A 146 -18.45 -7.47 19.66
C ILE A 146 -18.79 -8.57 20.68
N VAL A 147 -18.30 -9.80 20.46
CA VAL A 147 -18.47 -10.93 21.38
C VAL A 147 -17.75 -10.65 22.70
N SER A 148 -16.56 -10.05 22.64
CA SER A 148 -15.84 -9.55 23.81
C SER A 148 -16.71 -8.49 24.50
N LEU A 149 -17.15 -7.42 23.83
CA LEU A 149 -18.04 -6.40 24.42
C LEU A 149 -19.27 -7.01 25.12
N TRP A 150 -19.89 -8.03 24.53
CA TRP A 150 -21.01 -8.75 25.14
C TRP A 150 -20.59 -9.54 26.38
N LEU A 151 -19.46 -10.25 26.34
CA LEU A 151 -18.86 -10.94 27.49
C LEU A 151 -18.46 -9.95 28.60
N ILE A 152 -17.93 -8.76 28.28
CA ILE A 152 -17.58 -7.69 29.23
C ILE A 152 -18.83 -7.08 29.88
N TYR A 153 -19.91 -6.91 29.11
CA TYR A 153 -21.18 -6.46 29.65
C TYR A 153 -21.80 -7.50 30.59
N ALA A 154 -21.68 -8.80 30.24
CA ALA A 154 -22.21 -9.92 31.01
C ALA A 154 -21.35 -10.30 32.24
N THR A 155 -20.04 -10.14 32.15
CA THR A 155 -19.08 -10.42 33.23
C THR A 155 -18.36 -9.14 33.61
N LYS A 156 -18.57 -8.68 34.86
CA LYS A 156 -18.13 -7.36 35.34
C LYS A 156 -16.60 -7.06 35.40
N PRO A 157 -15.59 -7.93 35.10
CA PRO A 157 -14.21 -7.55 35.38
C PRO A 157 -13.38 -7.13 34.16
N PHE A 158 -13.95 -7.01 32.95
CA PHE A 158 -13.12 -6.62 31.81
C PHE A 158 -12.99 -5.08 31.69
N PRO A 159 -11.77 -4.55 31.51
CA PRO A 159 -11.55 -3.11 31.43
C PRO A 159 -12.21 -2.52 30.17
N LYS A 160 -13.07 -1.50 30.33
CA LYS A 160 -13.71 -0.76 29.22
C LYS A 160 -12.67 -0.04 28.34
N GLU A 161 -11.45 0.09 28.83
CA GLU A 161 -10.33 0.81 28.25
C GLU A 161 -9.75 0.09 27.01
N ILE A 162 -9.84 -1.25 26.94
CA ILE A 162 -9.29 -2.09 25.84
C ILE A 162 -9.85 -1.69 24.47
N TYR A 163 -11.12 -1.28 24.41
CA TYR A 163 -11.76 -0.78 23.20
C TYR A 163 -11.04 0.43 22.61
N TYR A 164 -10.70 1.41 23.46
CA TYR A 164 -10.04 2.63 23.03
C TYR A 164 -8.66 2.33 22.45
N PHE A 165 -7.94 1.33 22.99
CA PHE A 165 -6.66 0.90 22.43
C PHE A 165 -6.79 0.32 21.03
N ILE A 166 -7.78 -0.54 20.78
CA ILE A 166 -7.97 -1.16 19.46
C ILE A 166 -8.34 -0.10 18.41
N VAL A 167 -9.28 0.80 18.75
CA VAL A 167 -9.67 1.89 17.83
C VAL A 167 -8.53 2.86 17.60
N LEU A 168 -7.80 3.24 18.65
CA LEU A 168 -6.66 4.13 18.54
C LEU A 168 -5.53 3.50 17.72
N TRP A 169 -5.29 2.20 17.88
CA TRP A 169 -4.32 1.46 17.08
C TRP A 169 -4.69 1.47 15.59
N LEU A 170 -5.95 1.15 15.25
CA LEU A 170 -6.45 1.19 13.88
C LEU A 170 -6.34 2.60 13.27
N ALA A 171 -6.79 3.61 14.00
CA ALA A 171 -6.72 5.01 13.57
C ALA A 171 -5.26 5.46 13.35
N SER A 172 -4.36 5.08 14.27
CA SER A 172 -2.93 5.40 14.18
C SER A 172 -2.27 4.70 13.00
N LYS A 173 -2.64 3.44 12.72
CA LYS A 173 -2.17 2.68 11.56
C LYS A 173 -2.62 3.31 10.23
N LEU A 174 -3.88 3.76 10.14
CA LEU A 174 -4.42 4.49 8.98
C LEU A 174 -3.68 5.82 8.77
N PHE A 175 -3.46 6.57 9.85
CA PHE A 175 -2.70 7.81 9.81
C PHE A 175 -1.26 7.57 9.33
N ALA A 176 -0.58 6.57 9.90
CA ALA A 176 0.77 6.19 9.52
C ALA A 176 0.89 5.78 8.03
N ASN A 177 -0.13 5.12 7.47
CA ASN A 177 -0.21 4.81 6.03
C ASN A 177 -0.21 6.08 5.16
N ILE A 178 -1.06 7.06 5.50
CA ILE A 178 -1.14 8.33 4.77
C ILE A 178 0.17 9.10 4.89
N VAL A 179 0.73 9.17 6.11
CA VAL A 179 2.02 9.82 6.37
C VAL A 179 3.11 9.17 5.53
N PHE A 180 3.23 7.84 5.53
CA PHE A 180 4.24 7.15 4.73
C PHE A 180 4.12 7.48 3.24
N LYS A 181 2.91 7.41 2.67
CA LYS A 181 2.68 7.73 1.26
C LYS A 181 3.07 9.17 0.93
N ALA A 182 2.66 10.12 1.75
CA ALA A 182 2.98 11.53 1.56
C ALA A 182 4.48 11.78 1.69
N SER A 183 5.14 11.20 2.72
CA SER A 183 6.58 11.31 2.94
C SER A 183 7.38 10.69 1.80
N LEU A 184 6.99 9.52 1.30
CA LEU A 184 7.66 8.88 0.17
C LEU A 184 7.47 9.67 -1.12
N TYR A 185 6.25 10.16 -1.38
CA TYR A 185 5.99 11.00 -2.54
C TYR A 185 6.80 12.30 -2.49
N LEU A 186 6.88 12.96 -1.32
CA LEU A 186 7.72 14.13 -1.09
C LEU A 186 9.21 13.79 -1.26
N TRP A 187 9.66 12.63 -0.77
CA TRP A 187 11.05 12.22 -0.89
C TRP A 187 11.47 12.05 -2.36
N ILE A 188 10.61 11.46 -3.19
CA ILE A 188 10.83 11.21 -4.61
C ILE A 188 10.69 12.51 -5.43
N ASN A 189 9.62 13.28 -5.24
CA ASN A 189 9.27 14.42 -6.10
C ASN A 189 9.68 15.79 -5.57
N LYS A 190 10.07 15.90 -4.30
CA LYS A 190 10.34 17.16 -3.57
C LYS A 190 9.14 18.12 -3.48
N THR A 191 7.95 17.65 -3.86
CA THR A 191 6.67 18.36 -3.78
C THR A 191 5.54 17.37 -3.49
N LEU A 192 4.40 17.86 -2.98
CA LEU A 192 3.16 17.10 -2.86
C LEU A 192 2.18 17.37 -4.02
N SER A 193 2.55 18.20 -5.00
CA SER A 193 1.75 18.39 -6.21
C SER A 193 1.60 17.07 -6.95
N GLY A 194 0.36 16.71 -7.31
CA GLY A 194 0.04 15.42 -7.94
C GLY A 194 -0.03 14.22 -6.99
N PHE A 195 0.10 14.42 -5.67
CA PHE A 195 -0.01 13.35 -4.67
C PHE A 195 -1.38 12.65 -4.72
N ARG A 196 -1.37 11.32 -4.60
CA ARG A 196 -2.58 10.48 -4.61
C ARG A 196 -2.60 9.57 -3.38
N ILE A 197 -3.72 9.58 -2.66
CA ILE A 197 -3.97 8.67 -1.52
C ILE A 197 -4.04 7.20 -1.96
N PHE A 198 -4.45 6.96 -3.21
CA PHE A 198 -4.52 5.65 -3.85
C PHE A 198 -3.50 5.58 -5.00
N PRO A 199 -2.19 5.48 -4.70
CA PRO A 199 -1.14 5.50 -5.71
C PRO A 199 -0.91 4.11 -6.34
N ILE A 200 -1.74 3.12 -6.05
CA ILE A 200 -1.60 1.75 -6.56
C ILE A 200 -2.68 1.45 -7.60
N LEU A 201 -2.32 0.75 -8.67
CA LEU A 201 -3.25 0.05 -9.56
C LEU A 201 -2.92 -1.44 -9.61
N ILE A 202 -3.79 -2.29 -9.07
CA ILE A 202 -3.70 -3.74 -9.22
C ILE A 202 -4.08 -4.11 -10.65
N ILE A 203 -3.25 -4.93 -11.30
CA ILE A 203 -3.43 -5.35 -12.70
C ILE A 203 -3.40 -6.86 -12.90
N ALA A 204 -3.04 -7.62 -11.87
CA ALA A 204 -3.10 -9.09 -11.88
C ALA A 204 -3.17 -9.66 -10.45
N GLU A 205 -3.30 -10.97 -10.33
CA GLU A 205 -3.09 -11.70 -9.07
C GLU A 205 -1.62 -11.74 -8.66
N PRO A 206 -1.28 -11.71 -7.36
CA PRO A 206 0.10 -11.75 -6.90
C PRO A 206 0.79 -13.08 -7.18
N ILE A 207 2.08 -13.04 -7.53
CA ILE A 207 2.93 -14.23 -7.46
C ILE A 207 3.41 -14.38 -6.01
N ILE A 208 3.08 -15.51 -5.39
CA ILE A 208 3.52 -15.90 -4.04
C ILE A 208 4.78 -16.74 -4.20
N ASP A 209 5.90 -16.31 -3.60
CA ASP A 209 7.14 -17.09 -3.60
C ASP A 209 7.05 -18.22 -2.56
N PRO A 210 7.02 -19.51 -2.98
CA PRO A 210 6.88 -20.63 -2.06
C PRO A 210 8.06 -20.79 -1.10
N LYS A 211 9.26 -20.28 -1.45
CA LYS A 211 10.45 -20.34 -0.57
C LYS A 211 10.41 -19.34 0.58
N SER A 212 9.43 -18.43 0.56
CA SER A 212 9.45 -17.25 1.42
C SER A 212 8.74 -17.42 2.76
N GLY A 213 8.16 -18.60 3.01
CA GLY A 213 7.44 -18.97 4.23
C GLY A 213 6.10 -18.25 4.37
N THR A 214 5.12 -18.90 5.00
CA THR A 214 3.84 -18.29 5.42
C THR A 214 4.05 -17.44 6.69
N GLY A 215 4.93 -16.45 6.60
CA GLY A 215 5.15 -15.51 7.70
C GLY A 215 3.94 -14.58 7.88
N ILE A 216 3.75 -14.08 9.10
CA ILE A 216 2.68 -13.16 9.54
C ILE A 216 2.55 -11.90 8.65
N TRP A 217 3.58 -11.61 7.85
CA TRP A 217 3.60 -10.51 6.89
C TRP A 217 3.39 -11.08 5.48
N LEU A 218 2.17 -10.93 4.94
CA LEU A 218 1.75 -11.26 3.56
C LEU A 218 2.51 -10.42 2.48
N SER A 219 3.57 -9.73 2.88
CA SER A 219 4.25 -8.64 2.20
C SER A 219 5.12 -9.06 1.02
N LYS A 220 5.36 -10.37 0.80
CA LYS A 220 6.25 -10.86 -0.28
C LYS A 220 5.57 -11.14 -1.62
N GLN A 221 4.35 -10.64 -1.81
CA GLN A 221 3.67 -10.66 -3.10
C GLN A 221 4.38 -9.74 -4.11
N LYS A 222 4.73 -10.29 -5.28
CA LYS A 222 5.47 -9.60 -6.37
C LYS A 222 4.67 -9.53 -7.67
N TYR A 223 5.03 -8.55 -8.49
CA TYR A 223 4.70 -8.47 -9.91
C TYR A 223 3.21 -8.38 -10.28
N TYR A 224 2.40 -7.61 -9.55
CA TYR A 224 0.94 -7.63 -9.76
C TYR A 224 0.24 -6.26 -9.71
N PHE A 225 0.96 -5.21 -9.33
CA PHE A 225 0.43 -3.85 -9.33
C PHE A 225 1.47 -2.84 -9.80
N ILE A 226 0.98 -1.67 -10.22
CA ILE A 226 1.76 -0.51 -10.61
C ILE A 226 1.68 0.51 -9.46
N TYR A 227 2.83 1.07 -9.06
CA TYR A 227 2.90 2.18 -8.11
C TYR A 227 3.17 3.49 -8.85
N PHE A 228 2.25 4.45 -8.72
CA PHE A 228 2.34 5.78 -9.29
C PHE A 228 3.09 6.70 -8.34
N TYR A 229 4.38 6.89 -8.60
CA TYR A 229 5.24 7.72 -7.76
C TYR A 229 5.38 9.16 -8.23
N ASN A 230 4.86 9.54 -9.40
CA ASN A 230 4.79 10.92 -9.87
C ASN A 230 3.61 11.12 -10.84
N GLU A 231 3.29 12.38 -11.14
CA GLU A 231 2.16 12.74 -12.01
C GLU A 231 2.40 12.35 -13.47
N GLN A 232 3.61 12.56 -14.00
CA GLN A 232 3.96 12.22 -15.38
C GLN A 232 3.71 10.73 -15.71
N ILE A 233 4.11 9.82 -14.82
CA ILE A 233 3.92 8.38 -14.98
C ILE A 233 2.45 8.03 -14.86
N TYR A 234 1.72 8.71 -13.98
CA TYR A 234 0.28 8.52 -13.88
C TYR A 234 -0.40 8.84 -15.21
N ASP A 235 -0.06 9.98 -15.81
CA ASP A 235 -0.66 10.43 -17.06
C ASP A 235 -0.26 9.54 -18.24
N GLU A 236 1.01 9.14 -18.35
CA GLU A 236 1.49 8.24 -19.40
C GLU A 236 0.84 6.85 -19.31
N VAL A 237 0.71 6.30 -18.10
CA VAL A 237 0.01 5.01 -17.89
C VAL A 237 -1.49 5.17 -18.12
N ARG A 238 -2.11 6.27 -17.67
CA ARG A 238 -3.53 6.53 -17.92
C ARG A 238 -3.83 6.57 -19.41
N GLU A 239 -2.99 7.24 -20.19
CA GLU A 239 -3.12 7.30 -21.65
C GLU A 239 -2.98 5.90 -22.27
N TYR A 240 -2.02 5.10 -21.84
CA TYR A 240 -1.87 3.72 -22.28
C TYR A 240 -3.14 2.87 -22.06
N PHE A 241 -3.73 2.95 -20.87
CA PHE A 241 -4.97 2.21 -20.54
C PHE A 241 -6.16 2.70 -21.36
N LEU A 242 -6.26 4.01 -21.60
CA LEU A 242 -7.31 4.58 -22.45
C LEU A 242 -7.17 4.14 -23.91
N GLN A 243 -5.95 4.14 -24.46
CA GLN A 243 -5.72 3.81 -25.86
C GLN A 243 -5.83 2.30 -26.16
N ASN A 244 -5.34 1.44 -25.27
CA ASN A 244 -5.28 0.00 -25.53
C ASN A 244 -6.44 -0.81 -24.93
N LEU A 245 -7.06 -0.33 -23.86
CA LEU A 245 -8.19 -1.01 -23.21
C LEU A 245 -9.50 -0.22 -23.27
N GLY A 246 -9.47 1.06 -23.67
CA GLY A 246 -10.64 1.93 -23.54
C GLY A 246 -11.03 2.22 -22.09
N ILE A 247 -10.12 1.99 -21.14
CA ILE A 247 -10.38 2.10 -19.71
C ILE A 247 -9.74 3.38 -19.17
N ASP A 248 -10.55 4.22 -18.53
CA ASP A 248 -10.05 5.35 -17.76
C ASP A 248 -9.71 4.91 -16.34
N ILE A 249 -8.42 4.85 -16.00
CA ILE A 249 -7.98 4.43 -14.67
C ILE A 249 -8.44 5.39 -13.56
N ASP A 250 -8.85 6.63 -13.87
CA ASP A 250 -9.45 7.54 -12.88
C ASP A 250 -10.78 7.00 -12.34
N LYS A 251 -11.51 6.25 -13.16
CA LYS A 251 -12.83 5.68 -12.84
C LYS A 251 -12.72 4.30 -12.20
N THR A 252 -11.51 3.73 -12.08
CA THR A 252 -11.30 2.44 -11.42
C THR A 252 -11.74 2.48 -9.96
N ARG A 253 -12.41 1.42 -9.51
CA ARG A 253 -12.89 1.26 -8.13
C ARG A 253 -11.76 1.44 -7.13
N LYS A 254 -11.99 2.27 -6.13
CA LYS A 254 -11.12 2.46 -4.96
C LYS A 254 -11.59 1.52 -3.85
N LEU A 255 -10.66 0.83 -3.18
CA LEU A 255 -10.97 -0.06 -2.06
C LEU A 255 -10.24 0.40 -0.81
N ILE A 256 -11.00 0.61 0.26
CA ILE A 256 -10.47 0.78 1.61
C ILE A 256 -10.81 -0.50 2.35
N THR A 257 -9.82 -1.36 2.57
CA THR A 257 -9.92 -2.48 3.50
C THR A 257 -9.41 -2.00 4.86
N PHE A 258 -10.04 -2.47 5.93
CA PHE A 258 -9.65 -2.20 7.30
C PHE A 258 -9.08 -3.48 7.92
#